data_AF-A0A7C4DCL8-F1
#
_entry.id   AF-A0A7C4DCL8-F1
#
_cell.length_a   1.000
_cell.length_b   1.000
_cell.length_c   1.000
_cell.angle_alpha   90.00
_cell.angle_beta   90.00
_cell.angle_gamma   90.00
#
_symmetry.space_group_name_H-M   'P 1'
#
loop_
_entity.id
_entity.type
_entity.pdbx_description
1 polymer ?
#
loop_
_entity_poly.entity_id
_entity_poly.type
_entity_poly.pdbx_seq_one_letter_code
_entity_poly.pdbx_strand_id
1 'polypeptide(L)'
;MVKEISFSGIRSALISTLGDPSGWDPVEYIYDGSSFKSIFTLPLLNYITPKPDIIIVIVLDTTVEERISSYSDLVEKVRRKYAGFISKETNLSCDQLKIIVAPGAGRFQPRDIFFNFTGNLSDFHAYVMFELSKLLAESDADITIHLDLTHGINFMPSLTLSAIKKIMSILALTRRSAKLKVYNAEPYRKNVTSKLNIHLVEDSLAIIEYDLVRLGAEGKCTPLKRYYRKPVHREEDLRTLISDCDKMKDELNAFLSSVFNGLPLALYTF
;
A
#
# COMPACT_ATOMS: atom_id res chain seq x y z
N MET A 1 -12.04 13.27 -15.65
CA MET A 1 -12.56 13.59 -14.31
C MET A 1 -12.79 12.25 -13.63
N VAL A 2 -11.85 11.81 -12.79
CA VAL A 2 -11.97 10.54 -12.05
C VAL A 2 -12.93 10.83 -10.89
N LYS A 3 -14.08 10.15 -10.83
CA LYS A 3 -14.99 10.28 -9.69
C LYS A 3 -14.23 9.88 -8.41
N GLU A 4 -14.39 10.65 -7.34
CA GLU A 4 -13.98 10.20 -6.01
C GLU A 4 -14.83 8.98 -5.66
N ILE A 5 -14.17 7.85 -5.42
CA ILE A 5 -14.80 6.61 -4.94
C ILE A 5 -15.21 6.87 -3.49
N SER A 6 -16.45 6.57 -3.10
CA SER A 6 -16.88 6.60 -1.70
C SER A 6 -16.40 5.33 -1.00
N PHE A 7 -15.57 5.46 0.04
CA PHE A 7 -15.05 4.31 0.80
C PHE A 7 -15.91 3.92 2.00
N SER A 8 -17.08 4.56 2.15
CA SER A 8 -18.06 4.26 3.19
C SER A 8 -18.54 2.81 3.07
N GLY A 9 -18.28 2.00 4.09
CA GLY A 9 -18.84 0.63 4.19
C GLY A 9 -18.06 -0.45 3.45
N ILE A 10 -16.79 -0.22 3.08
CA ILE A 10 -15.90 -1.27 2.57
C ILE A 10 -15.73 -2.36 3.63
N ARG A 11 -16.06 -3.61 3.26
CA ARG A 11 -15.94 -4.81 4.10
C ARG A 11 -14.86 -5.76 3.60
N SER A 12 -14.49 -5.67 2.32
CA SER A 12 -13.41 -6.45 1.75
C SER A 12 -12.55 -5.61 0.80
N ALA A 13 -11.24 -5.70 0.94
CA ALA A 13 -10.29 -5.03 0.07
C ALA A 13 -9.22 -6.02 -0.42
N LEU A 14 -8.92 -6.00 -1.71
CA LEU A 14 -7.76 -6.69 -2.28
C LEU A 14 -6.64 -5.68 -2.51
N ILE A 15 -5.50 -5.91 -1.89
CA ILE A 15 -4.29 -5.11 -2.05
C ILE A 15 -3.25 -5.97 -2.75
N SER A 16 -2.71 -5.51 -3.88
CA SER A 16 -1.71 -6.26 -4.64
C SER A 16 -0.50 -5.37 -4.94
N THR A 17 0.70 -5.91 -4.75
CA THR A 17 1.94 -5.25 -5.17
C THR A 17 2.36 -5.74 -6.55
N LEU A 18 2.63 -4.82 -7.48
CA LEU A 18 3.06 -5.15 -8.85
C LEU A 18 4.41 -4.47 -9.19
N GLY A 19 5.38 -5.27 -9.62
CA GLY A 19 6.55 -4.81 -10.37
C GLY A 19 6.23 -4.56 -11.85
N ASP A 20 7.26 -4.43 -12.68
CA ASP A 20 7.10 -4.19 -14.12
C ASP A 20 6.58 -5.43 -14.86
N PRO A 21 5.41 -5.36 -15.53
CA PRO A 21 4.79 -6.52 -16.17
C PRO A 21 5.40 -6.92 -17.52
N SER A 22 6.31 -6.10 -18.07
CA SER A 22 6.84 -6.25 -19.44
C SER A 22 7.52 -7.61 -19.74
N GLY A 23 7.90 -8.36 -18.71
CA GLY A 23 8.53 -9.67 -18.82
C GLY A 23 7.68 -10.85 -18.34
N TRP A 24 6.41 -10.63 -17.99
CA TRP A 24 5.55 -11.71 -17.49
C TRP A 24 4.95 -12.51 -18.65
N ASP A 25 4.97 -13.84 -18.52
CA ASP A 25 4.41 -14.75 -19.51
C ASP A 25 3.09 -15.33 -18.99
N PRO A 26 2.14 -15.71 -19.87
CA PRO A 26 0.91 -16.37 -19.46
C PRO A 26 1.18 -17.74 -18.84
N VAL A 27 0.62 -17.97 -17.65
CA VAL A 27 0.69 -19.25 -16.93
C VAL A 27 -0.70 -19.66 -16.44
N GLU A 28 -0.87 -20.93 -16.12
CA GLU A 28 -2.08 -21.41 -15.43
C GLU A 28 -1.87 -21.29 -13.92
N TYR A 29 -2.62 -20.41 -13.27
CA TYR A 29 -2.66 -20.32 -11.82
C TYR A 29 -3.69 -21.29 -11.25
N ILE A 30 -3.36 -21.92 -10.13
CA ILE A 30 -4.24 -22.84 -9.40
C ILE A 30 -4.46 -22.28 -8.00
N TYR A 31 -5.70 -22.13 -7.59
CA TYR A 31 -6.09 -21.72 -6.24
C TYR A 31 -7.35 -22.46 -5.83
N ASP A 32 -7.30 -23.10 -4.65
CA ASP A 32 -8.43 -23.82 -4.05
C ASP A 32 -9.13 -24.80 -5.02
N GLY A 33 -8.33 -25.61 -5.72
CA GLY A 33 -8.80 -26.58 -6.71
C GLY A 33 -9.30 -25.99 -8.04
N SER A 34 -9.46 -24.67 -8.13
CA SER A 34 -9.82 -23.97 -9.37
C SER A 34 -8.57 -23.52 -10.12
N SER A 35 -8.65 -23.39 -11.45
CA SER A 35 -7.55 -22.83 -12.25
C SER A 35 -8.01 -21.71 -13.19
N PHE A 36 -7.09 -20.80 -13.48
CA PHE A 36 -7.27 -19.74 -14.47
C PHE A 36 -5.96 -19.43 -15.18
N LYS A 37 -6.04 -19.11 -16.48
CA LYS A 37 -4.88 -18.69 -17.25
C LYS A 37 -4.78 -17.17 -17.24
N SER A 38 -3.63 -16.64 -16.85
CA SER A 38 -3.36 -15.20 -16.87
C SER A 38 -1.86 -14.91 -16.86
N ILE A 39 -1.49 -13.68 -17.18
CA ILE A 39 -0.11 -13.19 -17.03
C ILE A 39 0.19 -12.67 -15.62
N PHE A 40 -0.83 -12.53 -14.77
CA PHE A 40 -0.71 -12.06 -13.40
C PHE A 40 -1.85 -12.58 -12.51
N THR A 41 -1.77 -12.37 -11.20
CA THR A 41 -2.66 -13.02 -10.22
C THR A 41 -3.91 -12.22 -9.87
N LEU A 42 -4.12 -11.01 -10.39
CA LEU A 42 -5.30 -10.22 -10.05
C LEU A 42 -6.65 -10.94 -10.29
N PRO A 43 -6.82 -11.78 -11.35
CA PRO A 43 -8.03 -12.59 -11.51
C PRO A 43 -8.37 -13.52 -10.32
N LEU A 44 -7.43 -13.74 -9.39
CA LEU A 44 -7.66 -14.36 -8.08
C LEU A 44 -8.88 -13.77 -7.35
N LEU A 45 -9.20 -12.49 -7.60
CA LEU A 45 -10.39 -11.82 -7.05
C LEU A 45 -11.72 -12.58 -7.28
N ASN A 46 -11.80 -13.40 -8.33
CA ASN A 46 -12.98 -14.20 -8.65
C ASN A 46 -13.09 -15.49 -7.80
N TYR A 47 -12.02 -15.84 -7.08
CA TYR A 47 -11.91 -17.10 -6.35
C TYR A 47 -11.76 -16.89 -4.82
N ILE A 48 -11.50 -15.66 -4.38
CA ILE A 48 -11.36 -15.33 -2.95
C ILE A 48 -12.67 -14.87 -2.34
N THR A 49 -12.84 -15.23 -1.06
CA THR A 49 -14.03 -14.88 -0.26
C THR A 49 -13.60 -14.22 1.06
N PRO A 50 -14.25 -13.11 1.47
CA PRO A 50 -15.32 -12.38 0.77
C PRO A 50 -14.83 -11.66 -0.50
N LYS A 51 -15.72 -11.49 -1.48
CA LYS A 51 -15.38 -10.77 -2.72
C LYS A 51 -14.94 -9.33 -2.38
N PRO A 52 -13.82 -8.83 -2.92
CA PRO A 52 -13.37 -7.47 -2.66
C PRO A 52 -14.36 -6.42 -3.16
N ASP A 53 -14.70 -5.46 -2.31
CA ASP A 53 -15.45 -4.25 -2.69
C ASP A 53 -14.56 -3.30 -3.46
N ILE A 54 -13.28 -3.23 -3.05
CA ILE A 54 -12.24 -2.41 -3.66
C ILE A 54 -10.97 -3.21 -3.93
N ILE A 55 -10.25 -2.78 -4.97
CA ILE A 55 -8.98 -3.33 -5.40
C ILE A 55 -7.96 -2.19 -5.41
N ILE A 56 -6.88 -2.37 -4.68
CA ILE A 56 -5.79 -1.42 -4.54
C ILE A 56 -4.52 -2.07 -5.09
N VAL A 57 -3.95 -1.47 -6.13
CA VAL A 57 -2.72 -1.93 -6.74
C VAL A 57 -1.61 -0.94 -6.43
N ILE A 58 -0.54 -1.44 -5.81
CA ILE A 58 0.65 -0.66 -5.44
C ILE A 58 1.75 -0.95 -6.45
N VAL A 59 2.21 0.09 -7.12
CA VAL A 59 3.27 0.03 -8.14
C VAL A 59 4.37 1.03 -7.81
N LEU A 60 5.53 0.89 -8.45
CA LEU A 60 6.65 1.82 -8.27
C LEU A 60 6.70 2.88 -9.37
N ASP A 61 7.02 4.11 -8.97
CA ASP A 61 7.31 5.22 -9.87
C ASP A 61 8.51 4.94 -10.80
N THR A 62 9.42 4.05 -10.39
CA THR A 62 10.58 3.59 -11.17
C THR A 62 10.25 2.83 -12.45
N THR A 63 8.97 2.52 -12.68
CA THR A 63 8.50 1.74 -13.85
C THR A 63 8.09 2.63 -15.03
N VAL A 64 8.35 3.93 -14.95
CA VAL A 64 8.18 4.89 -16.04
C VAL A 64 9.11 4.56 -17.20
N GLU A 65 8.62 4.63 -18.44
CA GLU A 65 9.40 4.35 -19.66
C GLU A 65 9.55 5.57 -20.58
N GLU A 66 8.83 6.65 -20.28
CA GLU A 66 8.71 7.83 -21.13
C GLU A 66 9.36 9.05 -20.48
N ARG A 67 9.84 10.01 -21.28
CA ARG A 67 10.38 11.27 -20.76
C ARG A 67 9.36 11.97 -19.86
N ILE A 68 9.81 12.52 -18.75
CA ILE A 68 8.97 13.19 -17.74
C ILE A 68 9.26 14.69 -17.69
N SER A 69 8.26 15.51 -17.39
CA SER A 69 8.42 16.95 -17.15
C SER A 69 8.38 17.34 -15.67
N SER A 70 7.74 16.52 -14.85
CA SER A 70 7.61 16.71 -13.39
C SER A 70 7.30 15.38 -12.70
N TYR A 71 7.34 15.36 -11.36
CA TYR A 71 6.92 14.18 -10.60
C TYR A 71 5.43 13.86 -10.79
N SER A 72 4.58 14.88 -10.91
CA SER A 72 3.15 14.67 -11.17
C SER A 72 2.89 14.03 -12.53
N ASP A 73 3.63 14.46 -13.57
CA ASP A 73 3.59 13.85 -14.90
C ASP A 73 4.07 12.39 -14.87
N LEU A 74 5.15 12.11 -14.14
CA LEU A 74 5.63 10.75 -13.91
C LEU A 74 4.54 9.85 -13.30
N VAL A 75 3.98 10.28 -12.17
CA VAL A 75 2.94 9.52 -11.44
C VAL A 75 1.75 9.24 -12.34
N GLU A 76 1.31 10.21 -13.14
CA GLU A 76 0.18 10.02 -14.07
C GLU A 76 0.51 9.06 -15.22
N LYS A 77 1.73 9.12 -15.77
CA LYS A 77 2.19 8.17 -16.80
C LYS A 77 2.22 6.74 -16.29
N VAL A 78 2.79 6.52 -15.10
CA VAL A 78 2.82 5.19 -14.47
C VAL A 78 1.41 4.70 -14.17
N ARG A 79 0.55 5.55 -13.58
CA ARG A 79 -0.84 5.21 -13.31
C ARG A 79 -1.57 4.78 -14.59
N ARG A 80 -1.41 5.53 -15.68
CA ARG A 80 -2.02 5.21 -16.98
C ARG A 80 -1.49 3.89 -17.55
N LYS A 81 -0.18 3.62 -17.46
CA LYS A 81 0.42 2.35 -17.88
C LYS A 81 -0.25 1.16 -17.19
N TYR A 82 -0.35 1.19 -15.86
CA TYR A 82 -0.95 0.07 -15.11
C TYR A 82 -2.47 -0.01 -15.25
N ALA A 83 -3.17 1.12 -15.33
CA ALA A 83 -4.61 1.11 -15.59
C ALA A 83 -4.90 0.45 -16.94
N GLY A 84 -4.16 0.81 -17.98
CA GLY A 84 -4.29 0.21 -19.32
C GLY A 84 -3.89 -1.27 -19.36
N PHE A 85 -2.89 -1.68 -18.60
CA PHE A 85 -2.52 -3.09 -18.44
C PHE A 85 -3.64 -3.88 -17.76
N ILE A 86 -4.09 -3.45 -16.58
CA ILE A 86 -5.13 -4.14 -15.81
C ILE A 86 -6.44 -4.21 -16.59
N SER A 87 -6.84 -3.15 -17.29
CA SER A 87 -8.06 -3.14 -18.09
C SER A 87 -8.02 -4.09 -19.30
N LYS A 88 -6.83 -4.40 -19.82
CA LYS A 88 -6.68 -5.37 -20.92
C LYS A 88 -6.77 -6.81 -20.44
N GLU A 89 -6.23 -7.07 -19.25
CA GLU A 89 -6.13 -8.42 -18.69
C GLU A 89 -7.30 -8.80 -17.78
N THR A 90 -8.15 -7.83 -17.42
CA THR A 90 -9.29 -8.05 -16.52
C THR A 90 -10.52 -7.26 -16.94
N ASN A 91 -11.71 -7.76 -16.60
CA ASN A 91 -12.98 -7.05 -16.81
C ASN A 91 -13.37 -6.15 -15.62
N LEU A 92 -12.38 -5.57 -14.94
CA LEU A 92 -12.62 -4.76 -13.75
C LEU A 92 -13.18 -3.38 -14.11
N SER A 93 -14.21 -2.96 -13.36
CA SER A 93 -14.69 -1.57 -13.43
C SER A 93 -13.64 -0.61 -12.88
N CYS A 94 -13.44 0.52 -13.54
CA CYS A 94 -12.57 1.59 -13.07
C CYS A 94 -12.96 2.10 -11.68
N ASP A 95 -14.24 1.98 -11.30
CA ASP A 95 -14.76 2.48 -10.02
C ASP A 95 -14.33 1.60 -8.82
N GLN A 96 -13.81 0.40 -9.07
CA GLN A 96 -13.33 -0.53 -8.04
C GLN A 96 -11.80 -0.57 -7.94
N LEU A 97 -11.08 0.06 -8.88
CA LEU A 97 -9.63 -0.02 -8.98
C LEU A 97 -8.96 1.29 -8.56
N LYS A 98 -8.12 1.21 -7.54
CA LYS A 98 -7.22 2.27 -7.12
C LYS A 98 -5.77 1.87 -7.41
N ILE A 99 -5.02 2.76 -8.06
CA ILE A 99 -3.58 2.57 -8.30
C ILE A 99 -2.80 3.57 -7.45
N ILE A 100 -2.02 3.06 -6.52
CA ILE A 100 -1.05 3.81 -5.71
C ILE A 100 0.30 3.71 -6.41
N VAL A 101 0.84 4.85 -6.83
CA VAL A 101 2.19 4.93 -7.39
C VAL A 101 3.12 5.35 -6.26
N ALA A 102 3.86 4.39 -5.71
CA ALA A 102 4.73 4.57 -4.56
C ALA A 102 6.18 4.91 -4.98
N PRO A 103 6.92 5.65 -4.16
CA PRO A 103 8.29 6.02 -4.46
C PRO A 103 9.22 4.81 -4.39
N GLY A 104 10.00 4.59 -5.44
CA GLY A 104 11.10 3.63 -5.48
C GLY A 104 12.47 4.32 -5.56
N ALA A 105 13.52 3.52 -5.49
CA ALA A 105 14.89 4.00 -5.67
C ALA A 105 15.68 3.04 -6.56
N GLY A 106 16.58 3.57 -7.38
CA GLY A 106 17.41 2.79 -8.29
C GLY A 106 17.74 3.50 -9.60
N ARG A 107 18.50 2.82 -10.44
CA ARG A 107 18.91 3.28 -11.77
C ARG A 107 18.28 2.39 -12.81
N PHE A 108 17.58 2.99 -13.77
CA PHE A 108 16.81 2.27 -14.77
C PHE A 108 17.09 2.87 -16.14
N GLN A 109 17.16 2.02 -17.16
CA GLN A 109 17.32 2.44 -18.54
C GLN A 109 16.25 1.80 -19.42
N PRO A 110 14.98 2.23 -19.29
CA PRO A 110 13.96 1.85 -20.25
C PRO A 110 14.30 2.44 -21.61
N ARG A 111 14.55 1.57 -22.60
CA ARG A 111 14.92 1.95 -23.97
C ARG A 111 16.18 2.86 -23.94
N ASP A 112 16.09 4.06 -24.49
CA ASP A 112 17.23 4.99 -24.61
C ASP A 112 17.20 6.14 -23.58
N ILE A 113 16.43 6.01 -22.51
CA ILE A 113 16.30 7.04 -21.46
C ILE A 113 16.87 6.52 -20.16
N PHE A 114 17.82 7.23 -19.57
CA PHE A 114 18.37 6.90 -18.26
C PHE A 114 17.65 7.66 -17.14
N PHE A 115 17.07 6.92 -16.20
CA PHE A 115 16.46 7.45 -14.99
C PHE A 115 17.28 7.07 -13.76
N ASN A 116 17.45 8.04 -12.86
CA ASN A 116 18.09 7.84 -11.56
C ASN A 116 17.12 8.31 -10.47
N PHE A 117 16.52 7.36 -9.77
CA PHE A 117 15.62 7.58 -8.65
C PHE A 117 16.41 7.53 -7.34
N THR A 118 16.43 8.65 -6.63
CA THR A 118 17.22 8.84 -5.41
C THR A 118 16.31 9.22 -4.26
N GLY A 119 16.36 8.45 -3.18
CA GLY A 119 15.49 8.58 -2.01
C GLY A 119 15.76 7.44 -1.02
N ASN A 120 15.08 7.45 0.13
CA ASN A 120 15.20 6.34 1.08
C ASN A 120 14.16 5.26 0.74
N LEU A 121 14.52 3.98 0.86
CA LEU A 121 13.53 2.90 0.73
C LEU A 121 12.45 2.94 1.81
N SER A 122 12.71 3.58 2.96
CA SER A 122 11.70 3.84 3.98
C SER A 122 10.58 4.77 3.50
N ASP A 123 10.84 5.59 2.48
CA ASP A 123 9.82 6.50 1.93
C ASP A 123 8.69 5.70 1.27
N PHE A 124 8.99 4.54 0.67
CA PHE A 124 7.98 3.60 0.17
C PHE A 124 7.04 3.16 1.29
N HIS A 125 7.60 2.70 2.42
CA HIS A 125 6.81 2.20 3.55
C HIS A 125 5.91 3.30 4.13
N ALA A 126 6.47 4.47 4.41
CA ALA A 126 5.71 5.59 4.95
C ALA A 126 4.61 6.06 3.99
N TYR A 127 4.92 6.15 2.70
CA TYR A 127 3.96 6.57 1.68
C TYR A 127 2.81 5.56 1.50
N VAL A 128 3.14 4.27 1.38
CA VAL A 128 2.13 3.20 1.27
C VAL A 128 1.26 3.14 2.52
N MET A 129 1.86 3.24 3.70
CA MET A 129 1.11 3.26 4.97
C MET A 129 0.15 4.46 5.01
N PHE A 130 0.60 5.65 4.61
CA PHE A 130 -0.24 6.85 4.56
C PHE A 130 -1.43 6.68 3.59
N GLU A 131 -1.17 6.30 2.34
CA GLU A 131 -2.21 6.14 1.32
C GLU A 131 -3.21 5.06 1.71
N LEU A 132 -2.76 3.89 2.17
CA LEU A 132 -3.65 2.83 2.63
C LEU A 132 -4.45 3.24 3.87
N SER A 133 -3.85 3.95 4.82
CA SER A 133 -4.55 4.42 6.02
C SER A 133 -5.71 5.35 5.65
N LYS A 134 -5.49 6.27 4.71
CA LYS A 134 -6.54 7.17 4.23
C LYS A 134 -7.72 6.38 3.64
N LEU A 135 -7.44 5.43 2.74
CA LEU A 135 -8.47 4.65 2.05
C LEU A 135 -9.23 3.73 3.01
N LEU A 136 -8.53 3.15 3.99
CA LEU A 136 -9.11 2.16 4.90
C LEU A 136 -9.77 2.79 6.12
N ALA A 137 -9.38 4.00 6.54
CA ALA A 137 -9.97 4.68 7.70
C ALA A 137 -11.40 5.16 7.46
N GLU A 138 -11.82 5.35 6.21
CA GLU A 138 -13.17 5.82 5.85
C GLU A 138 -14.28 4.77 6.07
N SER A 139 -13.94 3.52 6.41
CA SER A 139 -14.92 2.46 6.69
C SER A 139 -15.10 2.22 8.18
N ASP A 140 -16.35 2.20 8.65
CA ASP A 140 -16.68 1.79 10.03
C ASP A 140 -17.04 0.30 10.15
N ALA A 141 -16.97 -0.45 9.03
CA ALA A 141 -17.36 -1.85 8.99
C ALA A 141 -16.20 -2.80 9.33
N ASP A 142 -16.56 -4.00 9.82
CA ASP A 142 -15.62 -5.12 9.88
C ASP A 142 -15.02 -5.38 8.50
N ILE A 143 -13.69 -5.59 8.46
CA ILE A 143 -12.94 -5.62 7.21
C ILE A 143 -12.16 -6.93 7.05
N THR A 144 -12.13 -7.44 5.82
CA THR A 144 -11.16 -8.45 5.38
C THR A 144 -10.21 -7.84 4.36
N ILE A 145 -8.92 -7.84 4.64
CA ILE A 145 -7.88 -7.45 3.71
C ILE A 145 -7.28 -8.70 3.09
N HIS A 146 -7.37 -8.80 1.77
CA HIS A 146 -6.67 -9.79 0.97
C HIS A 146 -5.40 -9.13 0.43
N LEU A 147 -4.22 -9.63 0.79
CA LEU A 147 -2.93 -9.09 0.36
C LEU A 147 -2.26 -10.08 -0.59
N ASP A 148 -2.13 -9.73 -1.86
CA ASP A 148 -1.43 -10.53 -2.86
C ASP A 148 -0.01 -9.98 -3.08
N LEU A 149 0.98 -10.78 -2.70
CA LEU A 149 2.40 -10.44 -2.76
C LEU A 149 3.10 -10.98 -4.01
N THR A 150 2.40 -11.76 -4.84
CA THR A 150 2.98 -12.60 -5.90
C THR A 150 3.90 -11.83 -6.86
N HIS A 151 3.48 -10.64 -7.28
CA HIS A 151 4.19 -9.84 -8.29
C HIS A 151 4.95 -8.65 -7.70
N GLY A 152 5.01 -8.55 -6.37
CA GLY A 152 5.81 -7.54 -5.71
C GLY A 152 7.29 -7.84 -5.86
N ILE A 153 8.09 -6.80 -6.08
CA ILE A 153 9.54 -6.96 -6.27
C ILE A 153 10.31 -6.46 -5.04
N ASN A 154 11.42 -7.12 -4.74
CA ASN A 154 12.40 -6.72 -3.72
C ASN A 154 11.75 -6.43 -2.35
N PHE A 155 11.72 -5.15 -1.95
CA PHE A 155 11.23 -4.68 -0.66
C PHE A 155 9.71 -4.48 -0.62
N MET A 156 9.02 -4.45 -1.77
CA MET A 156 7.58 -4.14 -1.81
C MET A 156 6.76 -5.12 -0.96
N PRO A 157 6.95 -6.45 -1.06
CA PRO A 157 6.15 -7.38 -0.29
C PRO A 157 6.31 -7.22 1.21
N SER A 158 7.55 -7.15 1.69
CA SER A 158 7.85 -7.06 3.12
C SER A 158 7.41 -5.72 3.73
N LEU A 159 7.66 -4.61 3.04
CA LEU A 159 7.25 -3.29 3.52
C LEU A 159 5.72 -3.10 3.45
N THR A 160 5.05 -3.64 2.43
CA THR A 160 3.58 -3.56 2.32
C THR A 160 2.90 -4.40 3.38
N LEU A 161 3.37 -5.63 3.62
CA LEU A 161 2.88 -6.48 4.70
C LEU A 161 3.06 -5.80 6.07
N SER A 162 4.24 -5.20 6.31
CA SER A 162 4.52 -4.44 7.53
C SER A 162 3.55 -3.26 7.71
N ALA A 163 3.33 -2.46 6.66
CA ALA A 163 2.40 -1.34 6.70
C ALA A 163 0.96 -1.81 6.99
N ILE A 164 0.50 -2.86 6.32
CA ILE A 164 -0.84 -3.43 6.52
C ILE A 164 -1.00 -3.95 7.95
N LYS A 165 -0.03 -4.69 8.50
CA LYS A 165 -0.13 -5.18 9.88
C LYS A 165 -0.28 -4.04 10.89
N LYS A 166 0.47 -2.94 10.73
CA LYS A 166 0.32 -1.74 11.57
C LYS A 166 -1.06 -1.10 11.43
N ILE A 167 -1.55 -0.94 10.20
CA ILE A 167 -2.90 -0.40 9.96
C ILE A 167 -3.96 -1.31 10.59
N MET A 168 -3.86 -2.62 10.39
CA MET A 168 -4.79 -3.61 10.92
C MET A 168 -4.83 -3.62 12.45
N SER A 169 -3.68 -3.46 13.12
CA SER A 169 -3.62 -3.29 14.58
C SER A 169 -4.47 -2.10 15.05
N ILE A 170 -4.37 -0.96 14.36
CA ILE A 170 -5.17 0.24 14.68
C ILE A 170 -6.66 -0.01 14.39
N LEU A 171 -6.99 -0.62 13.25
CA LEU A 171 -8.37 -0.93 12.89
C LEU A 171 -9.04 -1.91 13.88
N ALA A 172 -8.26 -2.82 14.47
CA ALA A 172 -8.75 -3.74 15.50
C ALA A 172 -9.15 -3.05 16.81
N LEU A 173 -8.74 -1.79 17.04
CA LEU A 173 -9.18 -1.00 18.20
C LEU A 173 -10.61 -0.49 18.05
N THR A 174 -11.05 -0.20 16.82
CA THR A 174 -12.34 0.44 16.54
C THR A 174 -13.37 -0.50 15.92
N ARG A 175 -12.93 -1.65 15.40
CA ARG A 175 -13.77 -2.63 14.70
C ARG A 175 -13.89 -3.93 15.46
N ARG A 176 -14.98 -4.67 15.25
CA ARG A 176 -15.18 -5.98 15.90
C ARG A 176 -14.30 -7.05 15.28
N SER A 177 -14.07 -6.96 13.97
CA SER A 177 -13.24 -7.89 13.23
C SER A 177 -12.45 -7.19 12.12
N ALA A 178 -11.13 -7.33 12.17
CA ALA A 178 -10.22 -6.98 11.10
C ALA A 178 -9.42 -8.24 10.74
N LYS A 179 -9.66 -8.80 9.56
CA LYS A 179 -9.06 -10.07 9.11
C LYS A 179 -8.03 -9.81 8.00
N LEU A 180 -6.89 -10.47 8.06
CA LEU A 180 -5.84 -10.44 7.04
C LEU A 180 -5.72 -11.83 6.40
N LYS A 181 -5.72 -11.86 5.07
CA LYS A 181 -5.41 -13.03 4.26
C LYS A 181 -4.27 -12.68 3.31
N VAL A 182 -3.15 -13.40 3.37
CA VAL A 182 -1.98 -13.13 2.52
C VAL A 182 -1.81 -14.25 1.50
N TYR A 183 -1.59 -13.87 0.25
CA TYR A 183 -1.47 -14.77 -0.88
C TYR A 183 -0.11 -14.61 -1.54
N ASN A 184 0.45 -15.72 -2.01
CA ASN A 184 1.66 -15.70 -2.82
C ASN A 184 1.70 -16.93 -3.74
N ALA A 185 1.95 -16.73 -5.03
CA ALA A 185 2.17 -17.83 -5.96
C ALA A 185 3.57 -18.43 -5.86
N GLU A 186 3.69 -19.67 -6.33
CA GLU A 186 4.97 -20.31 -6.58
C GLU A 186 5.85 -19.48 -7.52
N PRO A 187 7.18 -19.57 -7.39
CA PRO A 187 8.10 -18.81 -8.24
C PRO A 187 7.99 -19.26 -9.71
N TYR A 188 7.76 -18.31 -10.60
CA TYR A 188 7.78 -18.56 -12.04
C TYR A 188 9.20 -18.80 -12.56
N ARG A 189 9.39 -19.85 -13.35
CA ARG A 189 10.58 -20.06 -14.18
C ARG A 189 10.19 -20.31 -15.63
N LYS A 190 10.64 -19.41 -16.51
CA LYS A 190 10.42 -19.50 -17.96
C LYS A 190 10.89 -20.84 -18.51
N ASN A 191 10.06 -21.45 -19.36
CA ASN A 191 10.27 -22.77 -19.98
C ASN A 191 10.31 -23.97 -19.02
N VAL A 192 10.14 -23.76 -17.71
CA VAL A 192 10.08 -24.83 -16.71
C VAL A 192 8.67 -24.96 -16.15
N THR A 193 8.01 -23.82 -15.94
CA THR A 193 6.77 -23.76 -15.17
C THR A 193 5.62 -23.31 -16.06
N SER A 194 4.63 -24.17 -16.22
CA SER A 194 3.38 -23.88 -16.95
C SER A 194 2.17 -23.70 -16.03
N LYS A 195 2.28 -24.21 -14.80
CA LYS A 195 1.26 -24.13 -13.75
C LYS A 195 1.88 -23.64 -12.45
N LEU A 196 1.22 -22.72 -11.76
CA LEU A 196 1.67 -22.16 -10.48
C LEU A 196 0.55 -22.25 -9.45
N ASN A 197 0.82 -22.86 -8.30
CA ASN A 197 -0.12 -22.80 -7.19
C ASN A 197 -0.03 -21.43 -6.50
N ILE A 198 -1.18 -20.85 -6.20
CA ILE A 198 -1.33 -19.69 -5.31
C ILE A 198 -1.59 -20.22 -3.91
N HIS A 199 -0.73 -19.85 -2.97
CA HIS A 199 -0.83 -20.27 -1.57
C HIS A 199 -1.45 -19.18 -0.72
N LEU A 200 -2.40 -19.53 0.15
CA LEU A 200 -2.83 -18.71 1.28
C LEU A 200 -1.79 -18.88 2.40
N VAL A 201 -0.84 -17.95 2.49
CA VAL A 201 0.32 -18.07 3.39
C VAL A 201 0.03 -17.56 4.81
N GLU A 202 -0.97 -16.71 4.97
CA GLU A 202 -1.45 -16.23 6.27
C GLU A 202 -2.97 -16.06 6.21
N ASP A 203 -3.68 -16.57 7.22
CA ASP A 203 -5.09 -16.27 7.48
C ASP A 203 -5.20 -15.97 8.98
N SER A 204 -5.27 -14.69 9.32
CA SER A 204 -5.17 -14.22 10.70
C SER A 204 -6.20 -13.14 11.00
N LEU A 205 -6.67 -13.12 12.25
CA LEU A 205 -7.32 -11.93 12.81
C LEU A 205 -6.23 -10.96 13.25
N ALA A 206 -6.47 -9.67 13.03
CA ALA A 206 -5.57 -8.63 13.49
C ALA A 206 -5.39 -8.72 15.00
N ILE A 207 -4.14 -8.75 15.42
CA ILE A 207 -3.76 -8.63 16.82
C ILE A 207 -3.43 -7.17 17.05
N ILE A 208 -3.94 -6.62 18.14
CA ILE A 208 -3.56 -5.28 18.58
C ILE A 208 -2.11 -5.35 19.06
N GLU A 209 -1.22 -4.81 18.25
CA GLU A 209 0.18 -4.57 18.61
C GLU A 209 0.34 -3.11 19.03
N TYR A 210 0.71 -2.91 20.29
CA TYR A 210 0.99 -1.59 20.83
C TYR A 210 2.48 -1.26 20.64
N ASP A 211 2.82 -0.67 19.50
CA ASP A 211 4.12 -0.02 19.29
C ASP A 211 3.99 1.48 19.56
N LEU A 212 3.68 1.82 20.82
CA LEU A 212 3.48 3.22 21.24
C LEU A 212 4.81 3.88 21.52
N VAL A 213 5.38 4.44 20.47
CA VAL A 213 6.46 5.41 20.59
C VAL A 213 5.85 6.77 20.92
N ARG A 214 6.22 7.33 22.08
CA ARG A 214 5.83 8.69 22.46
C ARG A 214 6.24 9.66 21.35
N LEU A 215 5.28 10.44 20.84
CA LEU A 215 5.55 11.48 19.86
C LEU A 215 6.52 12.50 20.46
N GLY A 216 7.63 12.73 19.75
CA GLY A 216 8.70 13.57 20.26
C GLY A 216 9.44 12.99 21.46
N ALA A 217 9.58 11.67 21.57
CA ALA A 217 10.42 11.02 22.59
C ALA A 217 11.86 11.57 22.63
N GLU A 218 12.39 12.03 21.49
CA GLU A 218 13.69 12.71 21.37
C GLU A 218 13.60 14.25 21.57
N GLY A 219 12.49 14.75 22.13
CA GLY A 219 12.24 16.15 22.47
C GLY A 219 11.31 16.90 21.49
N LYS A 220 11.31 16.55 20.20
CA LYS A 220 10.49 17.20 19.15
C LYS A 220 9.92 16.19 18.15
N CYS A 221 8.78 16.51 17.57
CA CYS A 221 8.29 15.82 16.39
C CYS A 221 9.27 16.07 15.23
N THR A 222 9.87 15.00 14.69
CA THR A 222 10.81 15.11 13.58
C THR A 222 10.18 14.57 12.30
N PRO A 223 10.36 15.26 11.16
CA PRO A 223 9.98 14.70 9.88
C PRO A 223 10.87 13.48 9.56
N LEU A 224 10.46 12.68 8.60
CA LEU A 224 11.30 11.62 8.04
C LEU A 224 12.68 12.20 7.65
N LYS A 225 13.74 11.44 7.95
CA LYS A 225 15.11 11.87 7.66
C LYS A 225 15.28 12.10 6.16
N ARG A 226 15.63 13.34 5.80
CA ARG A 226 15.84 13.72 4.40
C ARG A 226 17.00 12.93 3.79
N TYR A 227 16.81 12.46 2.55
CA TYR A 227 17.88 11.83 1.79
C TYR A 227 18.97 12.84 1.37
N TYR A 228 18.58 14.06 0.97
CA TYR A 228 19.52 15.15 0.64
C TYR A 228 19.46 16.29 1.67
N ARG A 229 20.63 16.88 1.97
CA ARG A 229 20.78 18.04 2.87
C ARG A 229 20.53 19.41 2.20
N LYS A 230 20.15 19.45 0.92
CA LYS A 230 19.96 20.73 0.22
C LYS A 230 18.69 21.45 0.72
N PRO A 231 18.66 22.81 0.68
CA PRO A 231 17.47 23.58 1.02
C PRO A 231 16.29 23.17 0.13
N VAL A 232 15.12 23.06 0.73
CA VAL A 232 13.89 22.61 0.06
C VAL A 232 13.07 23.84 -0.32
N HIS A 233 12.54 23.89 -1.55
CA HIS A 233 11.42 24.77 -1.86
C HIS A 233 10.25 24.34 -0.96
N ARG A 234 9.78 25.23 -0.06
CA ARG A 234 8.81 24.99 1.04
C ARG A 234 9.38 24.55 2.39
N GLU A 235 10.62 24.91 2.69
CA GLU A 235 11.15 24.70 4.04
C GLU A 235 10.32 25.42 5.12
N GLU A 236 9.74 26.58 4.78
CA GLU A 236 8.86 27.33 5.68
C GLU A 236 7.54 26.58 5.95
N ASP A 237 6.87 26.06 4.93
CA ASP A 237 5.66 25.24 5.10
C ASP A 237 5.92 24.01 5.99
N LEU A 238 7.07 23.34 5.79
CA LEU A 238 7.47 22.21 6.64
C LEU A 238 7.74 22.64 8.09
N ARG A 239 8.36 23.80 8.30
CA ARG A 239 8.60 24.34 9.65
C ARG A 239 7.29 24.69 10.34
N THR A 240 6.33 25.28 9.63
CA THR A 240 4.99 25.57 10.14
C THR A 240 4.28 24.27 10.55
N LEU A 241 4.27 23.27 9.67
CA LEU A 241 3.66 21.96 9.96
C LEU A 241 4.29 21.31 11.21
N ILE A 242 5.63 21.29 11.30
CA ILE A 242 6.33 20.74 12.47
C ILE A 242 5.98 21.53 13.73
N SER A 243 5.97 22.87 13.65
CA SER A 243 5.61 23.71 14.79
C SER A 243 4.20 23.45 15.28
N ASP A 244 3.25 23.20 14.38
CA ASP A 244 1.87 22.91 14.75
C ASP A 244 1.76 21.51 15.37
N CYS A 245 2.45 20.51 14.81
CA CYS A 245 2.56 19.19 15.42
C CYS A 245 3.20 19.25 16.82
N ASP A 246 4.23 20.07 17.03
CA ASP A 246 4.91 20.23 18.31
C ASP A 246 3.99 20.87 19.36
N LYS A 247 3.07 21.77 18.97
CA LYS A 247 2.06 22.35 19.87
C LYS A 247 1.03 21.30 20.30
N MET A 248 0.66 20.39 19.41
CA MET A 248 -0.34 19.35 19.66
C MET A 248 0.25 18.08 20.28
N LYS A 249 1.59 17.94 20.34
CA LYS A 249 2.24 16.66 20.68
C LYS A 249 1.81 16.11 22.04
N ASP A 250 1.61 16.97 23.04
CA ASP A 250 1.28 16.55 24.39
C ASP A 250 -0.17 16.08 24.47
N GLU A 251 -1.09 16.77 23.78
CA GLU A 251 -2.49 16.34 23.62
C GLU A 251 -2.58 15.02 22.85
N LEU A 252 -1.87 14.90 21.72
CA LEU A 252 -1.82 13.66 20.94
C LEU A 252 -1.23 12.49 21.76
N ASN A 253 -0.17 12.73 22.53
CA ASN A 253 0.39 11.74 23.44
C ASN A 253 -0.60 11.35 24.55
N ALA A 254 -1.35 12.31 25.09
CA ALA A 254 -2.38 12.04 26.09
C ALA A 254 -3.53 11.21 25.51
N PHE A 255 -4.02 11.56 24.31
CA PHE A 255 -4.99 10.77 23.55
C PHE A 255 -4.49 9.35 23.30
N LEU A 256 -3.30 9.18 22.74
CA LEU A 256 -2.70 7.87 22.46
C LEU A 256 -2.52 7.03 23.74
N SER A 257 -2.05 7.66 24.82
CA SER A 257 -1.91 7.04 26.14
C SER A 257 -3.27 6.60 26.71
N SER A 258 -4.33 7.35 26.43
CA SER A 258 -5.67 7.01 26.90
C SER A 258 -6.21 5.71 26.27
N VAL A 259 -5.93 5.50 24.98
CA VAL A 259 -6.27 4.26 24.27
C VAL A 259 -5.48 3.08 24.85
N PHE A 260 -4.18 3.28 25.05
CA PHE A 260 -3.28 2.23 25.55
C PHE A 260 -3.60 1.76 26.97
N ASN A 261 -3.80 2.72 27.87
CA ASN A 261 -3.99 2.44 29.29
C ASN A 261 -5.46 2.24 29.66
N GLY A 262 -6.39 2.34 28.71
CA GLY A 262 -7.82 2.25 28.96
C GLY A 262 -8.31 3.35 29.90
N LEU A 263 -8.10 4.62 29.52
CA LEU A 263 -8.50 5.81 30.29
C LEU A 263 -9.67 6.53 29.59
N PRO A 264 -10.94 6.14 29.81
CA PRO A 264 -12.06 6.63 29.01
C PRO A 264 -12.26 8.14 29.11
N LEU A 265 -12.10 8.71 30.31
CA LEU A 265 -12.26 10.15 30.47
C LEU A 265 -11.22 10.93 29.65
N ALA A 266 -9.96 10.48 29.67
CA ALA A 266 -8.90 11.11 28.87
C ALA A 266 -9.16 10.93 27.36
N LEU A 267 -9.68 9.78 26.93
CA LEU A 267 -10.06 9.51 25.54
C LEU A 267 -11.16 10.44 25.01
N TYR A 268 -12.09 10.87 25.87
CA TYR A 268 -13.12 11.84 25.51
C TYR A 268 -12.70 13.30 25.73
N THR A 269 -11.55 13.55 26.34
CA THR A 269 -11.07 14.90 26.67
C THR A 269 -10.08 15.44 25.64
N PHE A 270 -9.16 14.58 25.19
CA PHE A 270 -8.12 14.89 24.19
C PHE A 270 -8.47 14.24 22.85
#